data_AF-A0A921DVF5-F1
#
_entry.id   AF-A0A921DVF5-F1
#
_cell.length_a   1.000
_cell.length_b   1.000
_cell.length_c   1.000
_cell.angle_alpha   90.00
_cell.angle_beta   90.00
_cell.angle_gamma   90.00
#
_symmetry.space_group_name_H-M   'P 1'
#
loop_
_entity.id
_entity.type
_entity.pdbx_description
1 polymer ?
#
loop_
_entity_poly.entity_id
_entity_poly.type
_entity_poly.pdbx_seq_one_letter_code
_entity_poly.pdbx_strand_id
1 'polypeptide(L)'
;MKTNFDFLSPSVNFFGPGVIEKIGERAKMLNMNHPLIVTDKFLEGVVDGPVAQTLASLDKAGVTYTIYDGVEPNPKIHNIQTAKELYLAENCDSIITVGGGSAHDTGKGTGIILTNGEDITQLAGIETLKNPLPPLMAVNTTAGTGSELTRHCVITNQETHLKFVVVSWRNIPLVSFNDPLLMLDVPAKLTAATGMDAFVQAIEPYVSTNRNELTDGMCIQAIKLI
;
A
#
# COMPACT_ATOMS: atom_id res chain seq x y z
N MET A 1 -28.60 -11.06 -0.42
CA MET A 1 -27.41 -10.63 -1.16
C MET A 1 -27.82 -9.57 -2.16
N LYS A 2 -26.98 -8.54 -2.37
CA LYS A 2 -27.21 -7.61 -3.49
C LYS A 2 -27.04 -8.35 -4.80
N THR A 3 -27.88 -8.04 -5.78
CA THR A 3 -27.85 -8.68 -7.11
C THR A 3 -26.72 -8.15 -7.99
N ASN A 4 -26.27 -6.92 -7.75
CA ASN A 4 -25.15 -6.29 -8.46
C ASN A 4 -24.08 -5.86 -7.46
N PHE A 5 -22.82 -6.14 -7.76
CA PHE A 5 -21.66 -5.77 -6.95
C PHE A 5 -20.43 -5.53 -7.83
N ASP A 6 -19.53 -4.66 -7.39
CA ASP A 6 -18.18 -4.51 -7.92
C ASP A 6 -17.19 -5.37 -7.11
N PHE A 7 -16.15 -5.85 -7.78
CA PHE A 7 -15.02 -6.51 -7.12
C PHE A 7 -13.73 -5.85 -7.59
N LEU A 8 -13.00 -5.29 -6.64
CA LEU A 8 -11.89 -4.39 -6.90
C LEU A 8 -10.63 -4.96 -6.25
N SER A 9 -9.59 -5.15 -7.05
CA SER A 9 -8.32 -5.73 -6.65
C SER A 9 -7.23 -5.28 -7.63
N PRO A 10 -5.94 -5.25 -7.23
CA PRO A 10 -4.86 -4.99 -8.17
C PRO A 10 -4.89 -5.94 -9.36
N SER A 11 -4.51 -5.43 -10.53
CA SER A 11 -4.47 -6.20 -11.78
C SER A 11 -3.49 -7.37 -11.71
N VAL A 12 -2.40 -7.21 -10.95
CA VAL A 12 -1.34 -8.22 -10.79
C VAL A 12 -0.99 -8.34 -9.30
N ASN A 13 -0.96 -9.56 -8.79
CA ASN A 13 -0.61 -9.83 -7.39
C ASN A 13 0.40 -10.97 -7.34
N PHE A 14 1.55 -10.71 -6.72
CA PHE A 14 2.61 -11.70 -6.51
C PHE A 14 2.56 -12.22 -5.08
N PHE A 15 2.54 -13.54 -4.93
CA PHE A 15 2.56 -14.23 -3.64
C PHE A 15 3.61 -15.34 -3.65
N GLY A 16 4.32 -15.50 -2.52
CA GLY A 16 5.25 -16.60 -2.31
C GLY A 16 6.70 -16.15 -2.12
N PRO A 17 7.58 -17.07 -1.69
CA PRO A 17 8.96 -16.72 -1.35
C PRO A 17 9.75 -16.26 -2.57
N GLY A 18 10.48 -15.17 -2.43
CA GLY A 18 11.36 -14.60 -3.47
C GLY A 18 10.63 -13.82 -4.56
N VAL A 19 9.32 -13.57 -4.42
CA VAL A 19 8.59 -12.76 -5.42
C VAL A 19 9.06 -11.31 -5.47
N ILE A 20 9.71 -10.80 -4.42
CA ILE A 20 10.28 -9.45 -4.43
C ILE A 20 11.33 -9.28 -5.53
N GLU A 21 12.02 -10.35 -5.93
CA GLU A 21 13.00 -10.31 -7.03
C GLU A 21 12.39 -9.89 -8.37
N LYS A 22 11.06 -9.99 -8.51
CA LYS A 22 10.32 -9.62 -9.73
C LYS A 22 10.01 -8.13 -9.82
N ILE A 23 10.22 -7.33 -8.77
CA ILE A 23 9.78 -5.93 -8.78
C ILE A 23 10.52 -5.08 -9.81
N GLY A 24 11.83 -5.28 -10.00
CA GLY A 24 12.59 -4.59 -11.04
C GLY A 24 12.13 -4.92 -12.46
N GLU A 25 11.77 -6.18 -12.73
CA GLU A 25 11.17 -6.60 -14.00
C GLU A 25 9.82 -5.89 -14.23
N ARG A 26 8.99 -5.81 -13.19
CA ARG A 26 7.67 -5.16 -13.25
C ARG A 26 7.76 -3.65 -13.41
N ALA A 27 8.69 -3.00 -12.72
CA ALA A 27 8.98 -1.58 -12.88
C ALA A 27 9.29 -1.25 -14.34
N LYS A 28 10.16 -2.04 -15.00
CA LYS A 28 10.45 -1.89 -16.43
C LYS A 28 9.22 -2.06 -17.32
N MET A 29 8.42 -3.10 -17.09
CA MET A 29 7.21 -3.36 -17.88
C MET A 29 6.19 -2.21 -17.77
N LEU A 30 6.18 -1.52 -16.63
CA LEU A 30 5.30 -0.38 -16.37
C LEU A 30 5.93 0.97 -16.73
N ASN A 31 7.13 0.99 -17.31
CA ASN A 31 7.91 2.20 -17.60
C ASN A 31 8.16 3.10 -16.38
N MET A 32 8.36 2.48 -15.21
CA MET A 32 8.79 3.16 -13.98
C MET A 32 10.32 3.28 -14.02
N ASN A 33 10.83 4.48 -14.28
CA ASN A 33 12.27 4.73 -14.45
C ASN A 33 12.90 5.35 -13.19
N HIS A 34 12.12 6.14 -12.46
CA HIS A 34 12.54 6.78 -11.21
C HIS A 34 11.39 6.79 -10.18
N PRO A 35 11.03 5.65 -9.58
CA PRO A 35 10.07 5.60 -8.50
C PRO A 35 10.54 6.31 -7.22
N LEU A 36 9.59 6.94 -6.54
CA LEU A 36 9.72 7.27 -5.12
C LEU A 36 9.44 6.01 -4.29
N ILE A 37 10.42 5.58 -3.50
CA ILE A 37 10.27 4.53 -2.49
C ILE A 37 9.72 5.15 -1.22
N VAL A 38 8.54 4.71 -0.77
CA VAL A 38 7.88 5.21 0.44
C VAL A 38 7.90 4.11 1.50
N THR A 39 8.64 4.37 2.58
CA THR A 39 8.87 3.42 3.69
C THR A 39 8.95 4.16 5.02
N ASP A 40 9.01 3.42 6.13
CA ASP A 40 9.42 3.96 7.42
C ASP A 40 10.93 3.79 7.65
N LYS A 41 11.45 4.60 8.57
CA LYS A 41 12.86 4.65 8.98
C LYS A 41 13.36 3.35 9.60
N PHE A 42 12.49 2.56 10.23
CA PHE A 42 12.91 1.28 10.80
C PHE A 42 13.26 0.31 9.68
N LEU A 43 12.37 0.14 8.70
CA LEU A 43 12.56 -0.76 7.57
C LEU A 43 13.71 -0.34 6.64
N GLU A 44 13.91 0.96 6.45
CA GLU A 44 15.05 1.50 5.69
C GLU A 44 16.39 1.09 6.33
N GLY A 45 16.48 1.13 7.66
CA GLY A 45 17.69 0.79 8.40
C GLY A 45 17.96 -0.71 8.58
N VAL A 46 17.08 -1.61 8.14
CA VAL A 46 17.30 -3.07 8.26
C VAL A 46 18.24 -3.55 7.16
N VAL A 47 19.42 -4.02 7.56
CA VAL A 47 20.40 -4.65 6.65
C VAL A 47 19.78 -5.88 6.00
N ASP A 48 19.88 -5.98 4.67
CA ASP A 48 19.25 -7.03 3.86
C ASP A 48 17.73 -7.17 4.08
N GLY A 49 17.09 -6.13 4.61
CA GLY A 49 15.66 -6.09 4.89
C GLY A 49 14.80 -5.82 3.65
N PRO A 50 13.49 -5.60 3.85
CA PRO A 50 12.53 -5.44 2.75
C PRO A 50 12.88 -4.30 1.78
N VAL A 51 13.35 -3.17 2.31
CA VAL A 51 13.79 -2.04 1.49
C VAL A 51 15.03 -2.43 0.69
N ALA A 52 16.09 -2.93 1.34
CA ALA A 52 17.33 -3.34 0.67
C ALA A 52 17.10 -4.36 -0.45
N GLN A 53 16.26 -5.38 -0.23
CA GLN A 53 15.93 -6.38 -1.26
C GLN A 53 15.13 -5.80 -2.43
N THR A 54 14.22 -4.86 -2.13
CA THR A 54 13.49 -4.11 -3.17
C THR A 54 14.45 -3.32 -4.04
N LEU A 55 15.35 -2.55 -3.41
CA LEU A 55 16.35 -1.72 -4.09
C LEU A 55 17.31 -2.58 -4.93
N ALA A 56 17.79 -3.71 -4.40
CA ALA A 56 18.66 -4.62 -5.14
C ALA A 56 18.00 -5.17 -6.42
N SER A 57 16.69 -5.45 -6.39
CA SER A 57 15.95 -5.87 -7.59
C SER A 57 15.82 -4.71 -8.60
N LEU A 58 15.58 -3.49 -8.13
CA LEU A 58 15.53 -2.28 -8.98
C LEU A 58 16.91 -1.99 -9.62
N ASP A 59 17.99 -2.06 -8.84
CA ASP A 59 19.37 -1.88 -9.31
C ASP A 59 19.75 -2.90 -10.37
N LYS A 60 19.41 -4.17 -10.16
CA LYS A 60 19.62 -5.24 -11.15
C LYS A 60 18.85 -4.97 -12.45
N ALA A 61 17.69 -4.31 -12.36
CA ALA A 61 16.97 -3.83 -13.52
C ALA A 61 17.55 -2.50 -14.06
N GLY A 62 18.38 -1.76 -13.35
CA GLY A 62 18.82 -0.43 -13.76
C GLY A 62 17.69 0.60 -13.68
N VAL A 63 16.79 0.45 -12.70
CA VAL A 63 15.76 1.43 -12.35
C VAL A 63 16.33 2.28 -11.22
N THR A 64 16.50 3.58 -11.47
CA THR A 64 16.94 4.52 -10.43
C THR A 64 15.79 4.81 -9.46
N TYR A 65 16.07 5.30 -8.26
CA TYR A 65 15.02 5.55 -7.27
C TYR A 65 15.42 6.65 -6.27
N THR A 66 14.41 7.21 -5.61
CA THR A 66 14.56 8.14 -4.47
C THR A 66 13.84 7.57 -3.27
N ILE A 67 14.42 7.67 -2.07
CA ILE A 67 13.82 7.11 -0.85
C ILE A 67 13.22 8.21 0.02
N TYR A 68 11.98 8.00 0.42
CA TYR A 68 11.30 8.68 1.52
C TYR A 68 11.08 7.69 2.66
N ASP A 69 11.75 7.90 3.79
CA ASP A 69 11.69 7.07 4.99
C ASP A 69 10.91 7.72 6.15
N GLY A 70 10.29 8.87 5.88
CA GLY A 70 9.61 9.71 6.87
C GLY A 70 8.20 9.24 7.25
N VAL A 71 7.78 8.03 6.89
CA VAL A 71 6.45 7.50 7.22
C VAL A 71 6.32 7.29 8.73
N GLU A 72 5.24 7.81 9.30
CA GLU A 72 4.86 7.58 10.69
C GLU A 72 3.68 6.61 10.81
N PRO A 73 3.57 5.88 11.94
CA PRO A 73 2.37 5.12 12.26
C PRO A 73 1.12 6.01 12.26
N ASN A 74 0.06 5.56 11.58
CA ASN A 74 -1.14 6.35 11.30
C ASN A 74 -0.79 7.60 10.49
N PRO A 75 -0.55 7.46 9.18
CA PRO A 75 0.12 8.45 8.37
C PRO A 75 -0.60 9.80 8.40
N LYS A 76 0.19 10.87 8.44
CA LYS A 76 -0.26 12.24 8.61
C LYS A 76 -0.29 12.98 7.28
N ILE A 77 -1.02 14.09 7.24
CA ILE A 77 -1.03 14.99 6.07
C ILE A 77 0.38 15.50 5.76
N HIS A 78 1.21 15.79 6.79
CA HIS A 78 2.57 16.27 6.56
C HIS A 78 3.47 15.18 5.94
N ASN A 79 3.26 13.90 6.26
CA ASN A 79 4.06 12.83 5.64
C ASN A 79 3.83 12.82 4.12
N ILE A 80 2.57 12.95 3.72
CA ILE A 80 2.17 13.00 2.31
C ILE A 80 2.72 14.25 1.60
N GLN A 81 2.68 15.42 2.26
CA GLN A 81 3.22 16.66 1.71
C GLN A 81 4.74 16.58 1.48
N THR A 82 5.50 16.12 2.48
CA THR A 82 6.95 15.96 2.35
C THR A 82 7.32 14.90 1.31
N ALA A 83 6.59 13.78 1.25
CA ALA A 83 6.82 12.77 0.20
C ALA A 83 6.54 13.33 -1.21
N LYS A 84 5.51 14.15 -1.38
CA LYS A 84 5.22 14.85 -2.64
C LYS A 84 6.33 15.84 -3.01
N GLU A 85 6.81 16.65 -2.07
CA GLU A 85 7.88 17.60 -2.31
C GLU A 85 9.13 16.88 -2.84
N LEU A 86 9.49 15.77 -2.21
CA LEU A 86 10.62 14.94 -2.63
C LEU A 86 10.37 14.29 -4.01
N TYR A 87 9.16 13.76 -4.25
CA TYR A 87 8.75 13.22 -5.55
C TYR A 87 8.99 14.23 -6.68
N LEU A 88 8.58 15.48 -6.47
CA LEU A 88 8.70 16.54 -7.47
C LEU A 88 10.15 17.02 -7.63
N ALA A 89 10.88 17.19 -6.53
CA ALA A 89 12.26 17.66 -6.54
C ALA A 89 13.19 16.70 -7.29
N GLU A 90 13.01 15.39 -7.08
CA GLU A 90 13.83 14.34 -7.70
C GLU A 90 13.26 13.84 -9.05
N ASN A 91 12.22 14.50 -9.57
CA ASN A 91 11.58 14.15 -10.84
C ASN A 91 11.13 12.67 -10.91
N CYS A 92 10.56 12.17 -9.81
CA CYS A 92 10.02 10.82 -9.77
C CYS A 92 8.86 10.67 -10.78
N ASP A 93 8.70 9.47 -11.33
CA ASP A 93 7.67 9.15 -12.32
C ASP A 93 6.59 8.17 -11.81
N SER A 94 6.82 7.61 -10.64
CA SER A 94 6.04 6.51 -10.09
C SER A 94 6.30 6.33 -8.60
N ILE A 95 5.54 5.45 -7.94
CA ILE A 95 5.62 5.22 -6.50
C ILE A 95 5.78 3.72 -6.22
N ILE A 96 6.68 3.37 -5.31
CA ILE A 96 6.77 2.02 -4.74
C ILE A 96 6.66 2.17 -3.22
N THR A 97 5.65 1.56 -2.62
CA THR A 97 5.52 1.52 -1.16
C THR A 97 6.14 0.24 -0.63
N VAL A 98 6.94 0.31 0.43
CA VAL A 98 7.54 -0.84 1.10
C VAL A 98 7.22 -0.73 2.59
N GLY A 99 6.48 -1.69 3.14
CA GLY A 99 6.12 -1.68 4.55
C GLY A 99 4.74 -2.26 4.82
N GLY A 100 4.13 -1.83 5.93
CA GLY A 100 2.74 -2.13 6.24
C GLY A 100 1.76 -1.04 5.80
N GLY A 101 0.54 -1.07 6.33
CA GLY A 101 -0.55 -0.16 5.94
C GLY A 101 -0.21 1.34 6.01
N SER A 102 0.64 1.78 6.94
CA SER A 102 1.02 3.20 7.03
C SER A 102 1.84 3.65 5.81
N ALA A 103 2.79 2.84 5.33
CA ALA A 103 3.58 3.16 4.14
C ALA A 103 2.71 3.14 2.87
N HIS A 104 1.82 2.16 2.74
CA HIS A 104 0.89 2.07 1.63
C HIS A 104 -0.04 3.28 1.55
N ASP A 105 -0.62 3.68 2.68
CA ASP A 105 -1.54 4.83 2.74
C ASP A 105 -0.80 6.16 2.52
N THR A 106 0.45 6.31 2.99
CA THR A 106 1.27 7.49 2.62
C THR A 106 1.54 7.55 1.13
N GLY A 107 1.91 6.42 0.49
CA GLY A 107 2.15 6.39 -0.95
C GLY A 107 0.89 6.69 -1.77
N LYS A 108 -0.25 6.10 -1.39
CA LYS A 108 -1.55 6.42 -1.98
C LYS A 108 -1.90 7.90 -1.81
N GLY A 109 -1.78 8.42 -0.60
CA GLY A 109 -2.02 9.83 -0.28
C GLY A 109 -1.15 10.77 -1.13
N THR A 110 0.12 10.44 -1.29
CA THR A 110 1.08 11.17 -2.13
C THR A 110 0.62 11.17 -3.59
N GLY A 111 0.30 10.00 -4.15
CA GLY A 111 -0.24 9.88 -5.50
C GLY A 111 -1.54 10.68 -5.71
N ILE A 112 -2.43 10.66 -4.71
CA ILE A 112 -3.70 11.40 -4.74
C ILE A 112 -3.42 12.90 -4.91
N ILE A 113 -2.58 13.48 -4.05
CA ILE A 113 -2.34 14.93 -4.07
C ILE A 113 -1.42 15.39 -5.20
N LEU A 114 -0.68 14.47 -5.82
CA LEU A 114 0.07 14.74 -7.06
C LEU A 114 -0.87 14.99 -8.25
N THR A 115 -2.07 14.40 -8.26
CA THR A 115 -2.92 14.32 -9.46
C THR A 115 -4.31 14.92 -9.32
N ASN A 116 -4.80 15.11 -8.09
CA ASN A 116 -6.19 15.51 -7.81
C ASN A 116 -6.32 16.80 -6.96
N GLY A 117 -5.23 17.41 -6.53
CA GLY A 117 -5.21 18.67 -5.77
C GLY A 117 -4.46 18.58 -4.45
N GLU A 118 -4.05 19.73 -3.90
CA GLU A 118 -3.17 19.79 -2.72
C GLU A 118 -3.83 19.36 -1.40
N ASP A 119 -5.10 19.71 -1.20
CA ASP A 119 -5.81 19.43 0.05
C ASP A 119 -6.52 18.07 -0.02
N ILE A 120 -5.86 17.05 0.54
CA ILE A 120 -6.40 15.69 0.61
C ILE A 120 -7.70 15.59 1.43
N THR A 121 -7.98 16.55 2.32
CA THR A 121 -9.20 16.53 3.14
C THR A 121 -10.45 16.84 2.31
N GLN A 122 -10.33 17.66 1.25
CA GLN A 122 -11.41 17.90 0.28
C GLN A 122 -11.71 16.67 -0.59
N LEU A 123 -10.78 15.71 -0.61
CA LEU A 123 -10.91 14.46 -1.36
C LEU A 123 -11.45 13.33 -0.48
N ALA A 124 -11.69 13.55 0.82
CA ALA A 124 -12.30 12.56 1.69
C ALA A 124 -13.71 12.16 1.19
N GLY A 125 -14.03 10.88 1.27
CA GLY A 125 -15.30 10.33 0.78
C GLY A 125 -15.13 9.27 -0.31
N ILE A 126 -16.21 9.00 -1.04
CA ILE A 126 -16.30 7.91 -2.02
C ILE A 126 -16.25 8.48 -3.45
N GLU A 127 -15.31 7.99 -4.24
CA GLU A 127 -15.10 8.32 -5.66
C GLU A 127 -15.04 9.82 -5.96
N THR A 128 -14.37 10.56 -5.09
CA THR A 128 -14.10 12.00 -5.21
C THR A 128 -12.98 12.32 -6.21
N LEU A 129 -12.16 11.33 -6.56
CA LEU A 129 -10.98 11.48 -7.43
C LEU A 129 -11.34 11.47 -8.92
N LYS A 130 -10.79 12.42 -9.68
CA LYS A 130 -11.01 12.56 -11.12
C LYS A 130 -9.90 11.92 -11.95
N ASN A 131 -8.65 12.03 -11.51
CA ASN A 131 -7.47 11.56 -12.21
C ASN A 131 -6.89 10.31 -11.51
N PRO A 132 -6.32 9.36 -12.27
CA PRO A 132 -5.59 8.25 -11.68
C PRO A 132 -4.33 8.74 -10.94
N LEU A 133 -3.86 7.97 -9.98
CA LEU A 133 -2.56 8.17 -9.35
C LEU A 133 -1.42 7.90 -10.35
N PRO A 134 -0.20 8.39 -10.10
CA PRO A 134 0.99 7.86 -10.74
C PRO A 134 1.06 6.33 -10.55
N PRO A 135 1.71 5.57 -11.46
CA PRO A 135 1.88 4.13 -11.30
C PRO A 135 2.39 3.79 -9.91
N LEU A 136 1.66 2.93 -9.20
CA LEU A 136 1.97 2.56 -7.82
C LEU A 136 2.11 1.04 -7.70
N MET A 137 3.23 0.59 -7.14
CA MET A 137 3.42 -0.80 -6.69
C MET A 137 3.53 -0.86 -5.17
N ALA A 138 3.09 -1.96 -4.57
CA ALA A 138 3.08 -2.13 -3.12
C ALA A 138 3.75 -3.43 -2.69
N VAL A 139 4.82 -3.31 -1.90
CA VAL A 139 5.56 -4.41 -1.26
C VAL A 139 5.13 -4.46 0.19
N ASN A 140 4.29 -5.44 0.52
CA ASN A 140 3.77 -5.58 1.87
C ASN A 140 4.73 -6.38 2.76
N THR A 141 4.94 -5.89 3.98
CA THR A 141 5.81 -6.53 4.99
C THR A 141 5.03 -6.92 6.25
N THR A 142 3.70 -6.82 6.25
CA THR A 142 2.85 -7.15 7.41
C THR A 142 1.72 -8.10 7.04
N ALA A 143 1.50 -9.14 7.82
CA ALA A 143 0.36 -10.06 7.65
C ALA A 143 -0.88 -9.51 8.39
N GLY A 144 -1.49 -8.45 7.86
CA GLY A 144 -2.60 -7.74 8.53
C GLY A 144 -3.46 -6.88 7.62
N THR A 145 -2.96 -5.68 7.30
CA THR A 145 -3.84 -4.56 6.92
C THR A 145 -4.47 -4.67 5.52
N GLY A 146 -3.90 -5.48 4.63
CA GLY A 146 -4.31 -5.59 3.23
C GLY A 146 -4.23 -4.29 2.42
N SER A 147 -3.47 -3.27 2.86
CA SER A 147 -3.52 -1.96 2.18
C SER A 147 -2.85 -2.02 0.79
N GLU A 148 -1.97 -2.99 0.56
CA GLU A 148 -1.37 -3.27 -0.75
C GLU A 148 -2.38 -3.72 -1.82
N LEU A 149 -3.61 -4.09 -1.43
CA LEU A 149 -4.70 -4.46 -2.35
C LEU A 149 -5.92 -3.54 -2.29
N THR A 150 -6.07 -2.74 -1.23
CA THR A 150 -7.34 -2.03 -1.00
C THR A 150 -7.44 -0.70 -1.76
N ARG A 151 -8.69 -0.31 -2.07
CA ARG A 151 -9.07 1.00 -2.62
C ARG A 151 -9.11 2.13 -1.57
N HIS A 152 -8.76 1.84 -0.32
CA HIS A 152 -8.85 2.78 0.79
C HIS A 152 -7.50 3.47 0.99
N CYS A 153 -7.55 4.74 1.38
CA CYS A 153 -6.41 5.51 1.86
C CYS A 153 -6.84 6.22 3.14
N VAL A 154 -6.30 5.82 4.29
CA VAL A 154 -6.70 6.31 5.61
C VAL A 154 -5.63 7.25 6.18
N ILE A 155 -5.95 8.53 6.27
CA ILE A 155 -5.00 9.56 6.69
C ILE A 155 -5.48 10.22 7.97
N THR A 156 -4.53 10.55 8.85
CA THR A 156 -4.80 11.29 10.08
C THR A 156 -4.55 12.77 9.85
N ASN A 157 -5.57 13.59 10.12
CA ASN A 157 -5.41 15.03 10.22
C ASN A 157 -4.85 15.38 11.62
N GLN A 158 -3.66 15.97 11.67
CA GLN A 158 -2.97 16.30 12.93
C GLN A 158 -3.63 17.46 13.67
N GLU A 159 -4.31 18.36 12.97
CA GLU A 159 -4.96 19.54 13.55
C GLU A 159 -6.28 19.17 14.22
N THR A 160 -7.07 18.29 13.59
CA THR A 160 -8.38 17.87 14.12
C THR A 160 -8.31 16.56 14.91
N HIS A 161 -7.18 15.84 14.85
CA HIS A 161 -6.99 14.50 15.38
C HIS A 161 -7.93 13.42 14.82
N LEU A 162 -8.64 13.73 13.73
CA LEU A 162 -9.54 12.80 13.06
C LEU A 162 -8.79 11.99 12.00
N LYS A 163 -9.14 10.71 11.89
CA LYS A 163 -8.86 9.90 10.70
C LYS A 163 -9.97 10.11 9.70
N PHE A 164 -9.61 10.37 8.45
CA PHE A 164 -10.54 10.41 7.33
C PHE A 164 -10.09 9.41 6.27
N VAL A 165 -11.02 9.05 5.37
CA VAL A 165 -10.78 8.02 4.36
C VAL A 165 -11.10 8.58 2.98
N VAL A 166 -10.17 8.39 2.05
CA VAL A 166 -10.42 8.53 0.62
C VAL A 166 -10.66 7.13 0.05
N VAL A 167 -11.87 6.88 -0.46
CA VAL A 167 -12.30 5.59 -1.01
C VAL A 167 -12.46 5.74 -2.52
N SER A 168 -11.50 5.25 -3.30
CA SER A 168 -11.59 5.30 -4.76
C SER A 168 -10.92 4.11 -5.42
N TRP A 169 -11.54 3.55 -6.46
CA TRP A 169 -10.92 2.50 -7.29
C TRP A 169 -9.56 2.92 -7.85
N ARG A 170 -9.33 4.23 -7.98
CA ARG A 170 -8.07 4.81 -8.46
C ARG A 170 -6.91 4.65 -7.46
N ASN A 171 -7.20 4.38 -6.18
CA ASN A 171 -6.18 4.17 -5.14
C ASN A 171 -5.55 2.77 -5.19
N ILE A 172 -6.13 1.86 -5.98
CA ILE A 172 -5.69 0.46 -6.04
C ILE A 172 -4.30 0.41 -6.69
N PRO A 173 -3.29 -0.20 -6.03
CA PRO A 173 -1.98 -0.40 -6.64
C PRO A 173 -2.08 -1.18 -7.96
N LEU A 174 -1.19 -0.91 -8.91
CA LEU A 174 -1.12 -1.67 -10.16
C LEU A 174 -0.62 -3.10 -9.92
N VAL A 175 0.32 -3.24 -8.97
CA VAL A 175 0.95 -4.51 -8.62
C VAL A 175 1.13 -4.59 -7.11
N SER A 176 0.76 -5.73 -6.51
CA SER A 176 1.08 -6.06 -5.11
C SER A 176 2.12 -7.18 -5.03
N PHE A 177 2.96 -7.13 -4.00
CA PHE A 177 3.96 -8.15 -3.68
C PHE A 177 3.82 -8.55 -2.20
N ASN A 178 3.52 -9.83 -1.99
CA ASN A 178 3.41 -10.47 -0.68
C ASN A 178 4.45 -11.60 -0.61
N ASP A 179 5.68 -11.22 -0.29
CA ASP A 179 6.79 -12.15 -0.10
C ASP A 179 6.90 -12.51 1.40
N PRO A 180 6.61 -13.76 1.79
CA PRO A 180 6.65 -14.16 3.20
C PRO A 180 8.04 -14.04 3.81
N LEU A 181 9.12 -14.03 3.01
CA LEU A 181 10.49 -13.86 3.52
C LEU A 181 10.71 -12.45 4.08
N LEU A 182 9.96 -11.45 3.60
CA LEU A 182 10.00 -10.07 4.08
C LEU A 182 9.22 -9.85 5.39
N MET A 183 8.53 -10.89 5.87
CA MET A 183 7.68 -10.84 7.06
C MET A 183 8.24 -11.66 8.23
N LEU A 184 9.40 -12.30 8.06
CA LEU A 184 9.98 -13.21 9.07
C LEU A 184 10.48 -12.49 10.32
N ASP A 185 11.04 -11.29 10.15
CA ASP A 185 11.64 -10.52 11.24
C ASP A 185 10.64 -9.58 11.93
N VAL A 186 9.35 -9.67 11.58
CA VAL A 186 8.29 -8.94 12.27
C VAL A 186 8.21 -9.41 13.72
N PRO A 187 8.31 -8.52 14.73
CA PRO A 187 8.29 -8.92 16.13
C PRO A 187 7.02 -9.69 16.48
N ALA A 188 7.12 -10.73 17.30
CA ALA A 188 6.00 -11.61 17.66
C ALA A 188 4.74 -10.85 18.14
N LYS A 189 4.89 -9.76 18.90
CA LYS A 189 3.77 -8.92 19.32
C LYS A 189 3.08 -8.22 18.15
N LEU A 190 3.85 -7.74 17.18
CA LEU A 190 3.32 -7.11 15.98
C LEU A 190 2.64 -8.16 15.09
N THR A 191 3.25 -9.34 14.91
CA THR A 191 2.66 -10.47 14.18
C THR A 191 1.32 -10.89 14.77
N ALA A 192 1.23 -11.00 16.11
CA ALA A 192 -0.03 -11.32 16.78
C ALA A 192 -1.09 -10.22 16.58
N ALA A 193 -0.69 -8.94 16.69
CA ALA A 193 -1.60 -7.82 16.49
C ALA A 193 -2.15 -7.77 15.06
N THR A 194 -1.27 -7.89 14.05
CA THR A 194 -1.66 -7.87 12.65
C THR A 194 -2.43 -9.12 12.25
N GLY A 195 -2.10 -10.29 12.80
CA GLY A 195 -2.86 -11.52 12.56
C GLY A 195 -4.29 -11.42 13.09
N MET A 196 -4.49 -10.82 14.27
CA MET A 196 -5.83 -10.54 14.78
C MET A 196 -6.56 -9.47 13.96
N ASP A 197 -5.86 -8.46 13.46
CA ASP A 197 -6.43 -7.47 12.52
C ASP A 197 -6.93 -8.17 11.24
N ALA A 198 -6.12 -9.01 10.60
CA ALA A 198 -6.54 -9.80 9.43
C ALA A 198 -7.73 -10.72 9.74
N PHE A 199 -7.75 -11.34 10.92
CA PHE A 199 -8.86 -12.20 11.35
C PHE A 199 -10.17 -11.43 11.48
N VAL A 200 -10.13 -10.26 12.13
CA VAL A 200 -11.29 -9.37 12.25
C VAL A 200 -11.73 -8.91 10.86
N GLN A 201 -10.78 -8.53 10.00
CA GLN A 201 -11.05 -8.15 8.61
C GLN A 201 -11.56 -9.29 7.73
N ALA A 202 -11.49 -10.55 8.16
CA ALA A 202 -12.16 -11.66 7.49
C ALA A 202 -13.58 -11.89 8.04
N ILE A 203 -13.82 -11.67 9.33
CA ILE A 203 -15.13 -11.83 9.96
C ILE A 203 -16.09 -10.69 9.58
N GLU A 204 -15.65 -9.44 9.67
CA GLU A 204 -16.52 -8.28 9.42
C GLU A 204 -17.17 -8.30 8.03
N PRO A 205 -16.45 -8.52 6.91
CA PRO A 205 -17.07 -8.67 5.60
C PRO A 205 -17.93 -9.92 5.48
N TYR A 206 -17.60 -11.03 6.17
CA TYR A 206 -18.41 -12.25 6.15
C TYR A 206 -19.80 -12.08 6.75
N VAL A 207 -19.94 -11.17 7.71
CA VAL A 207 -21.24 -10.80 8.33
C VAL A 207 -21.80 -9.48 7.80
N SER A 208 -21.14 -8.85 6.82
CA SER A 208 -21.54 -7.57 6.27
C SER A 208 -22.87 -7.65 5.52
N THR A 209 -23.66 -6.56 5.57
CA THR A 209 -24.88 -6.41 4.79
C THR A 209 -24.62 -6.32 3.27
N ASN A 210 -23.37 -6.05 2.87
CA ASN A 210 -22.91 -5.98 1.47
C ASN A 210 -22.17 -7.24 0.98
N ARG A 211 -22.15 -8.33 1.77
CA ARG A 211 -21.47 -9.57 1.38
C ARG A 211 -22.07 -10.23 0.13
N ASN A 212 -21.26 -11.00 -0.57
CA ASN A 212 -21.62 -11.83 -1.71
C ASN A 212 -20.82 -13.15 -1.70
N GLU A 213 -21.14 -14.08 -2.60
CA GLU A 213 -20.51 -15.41 -2.62
C GLU A 213 -18.98 -15.36 -2.84
N LEU A 214 -18.50 -14.39 -3.63
CA LEU A 214 -17.08 -14.20 -3.88
C LEU A 214 -16.36 -13.76 -2.59
N THR A 215 -16.91 -12.76 -1.89
CA THR A 215 -16.34 -12.31 -0.61
C THR A 215 -16.44 -13.40 0.46
N ASP A 216 -17.57 -14.11 0.55
CA ASP A 216 -17.77 -15.17 1.54
C ASP A 216 -16.74 -16.29 1.39
N GLY A 217 -16.46 -16.71 0.15
CA GLY A 217 -15.43 -17.70 -0.15
C GLY A 217 -14.04 -17.27 0.32
N MET A 218 -13.66 -16.01 0.05
CA MET A 218 -12.37 -15.45 0.50
C MET A 218 -12.29 -15.35 2.02
N CYS A 219 -13.36 -14.87 2.67
CA CYS A 219 -13.40 -14.68 4.13
C CYS A 219 -13.29 -16.01 4.88
N ILE A 220 -14.05 -17.03 4.48
CA ILE A 220 -14.00 -18.35 5.10
C ILE A 220 -12.59 -18.95 4.95
N GLN A 221 -11.96 -18.79 3.78
CA GLN A 221 -10.61 -19.31 3.57
C GLN A 221 -9.57 -18.57 4.41
N ALA A 222 -9.67 -17.25 4.54
CA ALA A 222 -8.81 -16.46 5.42
C ALA A 222 -8.95 -16.90 6.89
N ILE A 223 -10.18 -17.04 7.39
CA ILE A 223 -10.47 -17.50 8.76
C ILE A 223 -9.88 -18.89 9.04
N LYS A 224 -9.82 -19.79 8.04
CA LYS A 224 -9.24 -21.14 8.21
C LYS A 224 -7.71 -21.15 8.23
N LEU A 225 -7.08 -20.18 7.56
CA LEU A 225 -5.62 -20.09 7.46
C LEU A 225 -4.99 -19.41 8.68
N ILE A 226 -5.76 -18.55 9.35
CA ILE A 226 -5.38 -17.90 10.62
C ILE A 226 -5.72 -18.85 11.78
#